data_AF-A0A7Y2PHJ4-F1
#
_entry.id   AF-A0A7Y2PHJ4-F1
#
_cell.length_a   1.000
_cell.length_b   1.000
_cell.length_c   1.000
_cell.angle_alpha   90.00
_cell.angle_beta   90.00
_cell.angle_gamma   90.00
#
_symmetry.space_group_name_H-M   'P 1'
#
loop_
_entity.id
_entity.type
_entity.pdbx_description
1 polymer ?
#
loop_
_entity_poly.entity_id
_entity_poly.type
_entity_poly.pdbx_seq_one_letter_code
_entity_poly.pdbx_strand_id
1 'polypeptide(L)'
;VKGLLDSIGQGLDEKTGLCESSPLQPVSRLLGQWIQVVDSRLRRTLHSVAPEAEVAVSASSPAAVVSAGGVRECRSREEVLLALDAIAGYYQRHEPSSPIPMLVQRVRRLAGMDFLEIMAELAPSSVSDMRALAGIQEE
;
A
#
# COMPACT_ATOMS: atom_id res chain seq x y z
N VAL A 1 17.50 11.22 0.60
CA VAL A 1 18.15 10.14 -0.19
C VAL A 1 19.08 10.69 -1.27
N LYS A 2 18.59 11.33 -2.36
CA LYS A 2 19.45 11.84 -3.45
C LYS A 2 20.66 12.65 -2.93
N GLY A 3 20.42 13.72 -2.16
CA GLY A 3 21.50 14.56 -1.62
C GLY A 3 22.51 13.82 -0.73
N LEU A 4 22.10 12.74 -0.01
CA LEU A 4 23.04 11.92 0.76
C LEU A 4 23.96 11.11 -0.16
N LEU A 5 23.45 10.57 -1.25
CA LEU A 5 24.25 9.84 -2.25
C LEU A 5 25.19 10.78 -3.00
N ASP A 6 24.75 12.00 -3.31
CA ASP A 6 25.58 13.04 -3.91
C ASP A 6 26.73 13.44 -2.95
N SER A 7 26.46 13.60 -1.64
CA SER A 7 27.49 13.85 -0.61
C SER A 7 28.48 12.69 -0.43
N ILE A 8 28.00 11.44 -0.44
CA ILE A 8 28.86 10.26 -0.33
C ILE A 8 29.72 10.10 -1.60
N GLY A 9 29.17 10.44 -2.78
CA GLY A 9 29.92 10.49 -4.03
C GLY A 9 31.09 11.47 -3.96
N GLN A 10 30.83 12.74 -3.59
CA GLN A 10 31.88 13.74 -3.42
C GLN A 10 32.96 13.30 -2.42
N GLY A 11 32.55 12.77 -1.26
CA GLY A 11 33.50 12.28 -0.25
C GLY A 11 34.33 11.07 -0.68
N LEU A 12 33.84 10.25 -1.64
CA LEU A 12 34.62 9.17 -2.24
C LEU A 12 35.53 9.67 -3.36
N ASP A 13 35.08 10.62 -4.18
CA ASP A 13 35.85 11.20 -5.27
C ASP A 13 37.08 11.95 -4.71
N GLU A 14 36.90 12.74 -3.66
CA GLU A 14 37.99 13.40 -2.89
C GLU A 14 39.02 12.41 -2.30
N LYS A 15 38.58 11.21 -1.91
CA LYS A 15 39.42 10.19 -1.24
C LYS A 15 40.09 9.22 -2.20
N THR A 16 39.54 9.02 -3.40
CA THR A 16 40.00 8.02 -4.37
C THR A 16 40.65 8.63 -5.62
N GLY A 17 40.44 9.92 -5.89
CA GLY A 17 40.95 10.61 -7.08
C GLY A 17 40.26 10.20 -8.39
N LEU A 18 39.20 9.38 -8.33
CA LEU A 18 38.48 8.84 -9.49
C LEU A 18 37.42 9.81 -10.06
N CYS A 19 37.73 11.11 -10.07
CA CYS A 19 36.78 12.19 -10.39
C CYS A 19 36.09 12.05 -11.77
N GLU A 20 36.72 11.39 -12.75
CA GLU A 20 36.12 11.14 -14.07
C GLU A 20 35.05 10.03 -14.07
N SER A 21 35.01 9.18 -13.04
CA SER A 21 34.05 8.07 -12.96
C SER A 21 33.71 7.70 -11.51
N SER A 22 33.02 8.61 -10.81
CA SER A 22 32.52 8.32 -9.46
C SER A 22 31.75 6.99 -9.44
N PRO A 23 32.16 5.99 -8.63
CA PRO A 23 31.62 4.62 -8.70
C PRO A 23 30.13 4.54 -8.33
N LEU A 24 29.59 5.60 -7.74
CA LEU A 24 28.18 5.72 -7.37
C LEU A 24 27.31 6.37 -8.47
N GLN A 25 27.88 6.92 -9.55
CA GLN A 25 27.10 7.46 -10.68
C GLN A 25 26.07 6.48 -11.26
N PRO A 26 26.40 5.18 -11.50
CA PRO A 26 25.41 4.23 -12.01
C PRO A 26 24.24 4.04 -11.05
N VAL A 27 24.50 3.99 -9.74
CA VAL A 27 23.50 3.78 -8.70
C VAL A 27 22.63 5.03 -8.50
N SER A 28 23.22 6.24 -8.53
CA SER A 28 22.47 7.49 -8.43
C SER A 28 21.61 7.75 -9.67
N ARG A 29 22.10 7.43 -10.88
CA ARG A 29 21.30 7.42 -12.12
C ARG A 29 20.14 6.44 -12.03
N LEU A 30 20.39 5.20 -11.60
CA LEU A 30 19.34 4.18 -11.47
C LEU A 30 18.26 4.62 -10.48
N LEU A 31 18.63 5.09 -9.28
CA LEU A 31 17.68 5.63 -8.31
C LEU A 31 16.93 6.85 -8.86
N GLY A 32 17.58 7.71 -9.64
CA GLY A 32 16.93 8.81 -10.35
C GLY A 32 15.86 8.34 -11.34
N GLN A 33 16.15 7.31 -12.13
CA GLN A 33 15.18 6.68 -13.04
C GLN A 33 13.99 6.07 -12.28
N TRP A 34 14.24 5.35 -11.18
CA TRP A 34 13.17 4.80 -10.34
C TRP A 34 12.30 5.89 -9.70
N ILE A 35 12.89 7.01 -9.25
CA ILE A 35 12.13 8.16 -8.74
C ILE A 35 11.25 8.76 -9.86
N GLN A 36 11.73 8.87 -11.10
CA GLN A 36 10.92 9.32 -12.24
C GLN A 36 9.77 8.33 -12.57
N VAL A 37 10.00 7.03 -12.47
CA VAL A 37 8.95 6.00 -12.65
C VAL A 37 7.89 6.08 -11.55
N VAL A 38 8.29 6.31 -10.30
CA VAL A 38 7.35 6.50 -9.18
C VAL A 38 6.57 7.80 -9.33
N ASP A 39 7.24 8.93 -9.59
CA ASP A 39 6.59 10.24 -9.73
C ASP A 39 5.67 10.31 -10.96
N SER A 40 6.03 9.67 -12.08
CA SER A 40 5.14 9.58 -13.24
C SER A 40 3.92 8.70 -13.01
N ARG A 41 4.04 7.62 -12.23
CA ARG A 41 2.89 6.82 -11.77
C ARG A 41 2.00 7.61 -10.82
N LEU A 42 2.60 8.32 -9.85
CA LEU A 42 1.89 9.15 -8.87
C LEU A 42 1.15 10.30 -9.55
N ARG A 43 1.79 11.00 -10.49
CA ARG A 43 1.14 12.04 -11.31
C ARG A 43 0.03 11.48 -12.18
N ARG A 44 0.21 10.29 -12.79
CA ARG A 44 -0.85 9.66 -13.59
C ARG A 44 -2.08 9.31 -12.75
N THR A 45 -1.90 8.81 -11.53
CA THR A 45 -3.01 8.57 -10.58
C THR A 45 -3.67 9.85 -10.08
N LEU A 46 -2.93 10.98 -10.03
CA LEU A 46 -3.48 12.28 -9.64
C LEU A 46 -4.15 13.05 -10.80
N HIS A 47 -3.71 12.84 -12.05
CA HIS A 47 -4.28 13.49 -13.25
C HIS A 47 -5.38 12.70 -13.95
N SER A 48 -5.61 11.42 -13.62
CA SER A 48 -6.78 10.68 -14.11
C SER A 48 -8.10 11.11 -13.44
N VAL A 49 -8.03 12.08 -12.51
CA VAL A 49 -9.19 12.64 -11.82
C VAL A 49 -9.73 13.85 -12.59
N ALA A 50 -10.69 13.57 -13.47
CA ALA A 50 -11.62 14.50 -14.15
C ALA A 50 -11.14 15.23 -15.44
N PRO A 51 -12.07 15.62 -16.35
CA PRO A 51 -13.40 15.04 -16.64
C PRO A 51 -13.70 14.82 -18.15
N GLU A 52 -14.55 13.83 -18.52
CA GLU A 52 -15.65 14.05 -19.49
C GLU A 52 -16.63 12.87 -19.66
N ALA A 53 -17.91 13.25 -19.80
CA ALA A 53 -19.01 12.73 -20.64
C ALA A 53 -19.47 11.23 -20.67
N GLU A 54 -20.80 11.11 -20.74
CA GLU A 54 -21.66 9.92 -20.71
C GLU A 54 -21.68 9.05 -21.99
N VAL A 55 -22.03 7.75 -21.86
CA VAL A 55 -22.92 7.00 -22.79
C VAL A 55 -23.69 5.90 -22.01
N ALA A 56 -24.92 5.55 -22.42
CA ALA A 56 -25.82 4.57 -21.77
C ALA A 56 -26.54 3.65 -22.81
N VAL A 57 -27.37 2.63 -22.52
CA VAL A 57 -28.07 2.17 -21.29
C VAL A 57 -28.52 0.67 -21.45
N SER A 58 -29.15 0.08 -20.41
CA SER A 58 -29.98 -1.17 -20.42
C SER A 58 -29.26 -2.54 -20.52
N ALA A 59 -29.76 -3.68 -19.96
CA ALA A 59 -30.87 -4.03 -19.05
C ALA A 59 -30.82 -5.57 -18.76
N SER A 60 -31.51 -6.23 -17.81
CA SER A 60 -32.05 -5.90 -16.46
C SER A 60 -32.64 -7.18 -15.80
N SER A 61 -32.42 -7.48 -14.51
CA SER A 61 -33.08 -8.58 -13.75
C SER A 61 -32.92 -8.43 -12.22
N PRO A 62 -33.73 -9.11 -11.37
CA PRO A 62 -34.45 -8.39 -10.30
C PRO A 62 -33.83 -8.40 -8.90
N ALA A 63 -34.07 -7.28 -8.21
CA ALA A 63 -34.42 -7.18 -6.79
C ALA A 63 -33.65 -8.05 -5.77
N ALA A 64 -32.37 -7.74 -5.57
CA ALA A 64 -31.86 -7.68 -4.20
C ALA A 64 -32.22 -6.30 -3.62
N VAL A 65 -32.67 -6.25 -2.36
CA VAL A 65 -33.04 -5.01 -1.65
C VAL A 65 -31.81 -4.17 -1.31
N VAL A 66 -31.27 -3.46 -2.31
CA VAL A 66 -30.28 -2.41 -2.10
C VAL A 66 -30.93 -1.25 -1.35
N SER A 67 -30.71 -1.20 -0.03
CA SER A 67 -31.12 -0.09 0.80
C SER A 67 -30.45 1.20 0.30
N ALA A 68 -31.26 2.14 -0.16
CA ALA A 68 -30.77 3.39 -0.71
C ALA A 68 -30.24 4.33 0.39
N GLY A 69 -29.14 5.02 0.09
CA GLY A 69 -28.87 6.35 0.63
C GLY A 69 -28.11 6.41 1.97
N GLY A 70 -26.78 6.39 1.90
CA GLY A 70 -25.91 6.94 2.95
C GLY A 70 -24.68 6.11 3.25
N VAL A 71 -23.59 6.78 3.65
CA VAL A 71 -22.48 6.12 4.35
C VAL A 71 -23.00 5.74 5.72
N ARG A 72 -23.38 4.47 5.88
CA ARG A 72 -23.83 3.92 7.16
C ARG A 72 -22.63 3.47 7.98
N GLU A 73 -22.61 3.89 9.24
CA GLU A 73 -21.66 3.41 10.24
C GLU A 73 -21.75 1.88 10.39
N CYS A 74 -20.60 1.20 10.41
CA CYS A 74 -20.52 -0.24 10.61
C CYS A 74 -20.77 -0.59 12.09
N ARG A 75 -21.76 -1.43 12.35
CA ARG A 75 -22.23 -1.81 13.69
C ARG A 75 -21.70 -3.17 14.18
N SER A 76 -21.06 -3.94 13.30
CA SER A 76 -20.46 -5.23 13.65
C SER A 76 -19.18 -5.50 12.84
N ARG A 77 -18.41 -6.51 13.28
CA ARG A 77 -17.18 -6.97 12.60
C ARG A 77 -17.48 -7.45 11.18
N GLU A 78 -18.63 -8.10 11.00
CA GLU A 78 -19.12 -8.62 9.72
C GLU A 78 -19.51 -7.47 8.77
N GLU A 79 -20.17 -6.41 9.27
CA GLU A 79 -20.44 -5.20 8.47
C GLU A 79 -19.12 -4.55 8.00
N VAL A 80 -18.07 -4.51 8.84
CA VAL A 80 -16.74 -4.01 8.43
C VAL A 80 -16.09 -4.91 7.37
N LEU A 81 -16.13 -6.23 7.51
CA LEU A 81 -15.56 -7.15 6.52
C LEU A 81 -16.26 -7.02 5.15
N LEU A 82 -17.58 -6.87 5.13
CA LEU A 82 -18.36 -6.60 3.91
C LEU A 82 -18.01 -5.24 3.28
N ALA A 83 -17.78 -4.21 4.10
CA ALA A 83 -17.33 -2.91 3.61
C ALA A 83 -15.92 -2.98 2.99
N LEU A 84 -14.99 -3.72 3.60
CA LEU A 84 -13.65 -3.98 3.04
C LEU A 84 -13.74 -4.75 1.70
N ASP A 85 -14.58 -5.78 1.61
CA ASP A 85 -14.80 -6.51 0.36
C ASP A 85 -15.41 -5.62 -0.74
N ALA A 86 -16.34 -4.73 -0.39
CA ALA A 86 -16.90 -3.75 -1.33
C ALA A 86 -15.84 -2.75 -1.83
N ILE A 87 -14.96 -2.26 -0.95
CA ILE A 87 -13.84 -1.37 -1.31
C ILE A 87 -12.87 -2.11 -2.24
N ALA A 88 -12.44 -3.33 -1.88
CA ALA A 88 -11.55 -4.12 -2.73
C ALA A 88 -12.17 -4.38 -4.11
N GLY A 89 -13.45 -4.76 -4.16
CA GLY A 89 -14.19 -4.99 -5.40
C GLY A 89 -14.44 -3.72 -6.23
N TYR A 90 -14.45 -2.52 -5.63
CA TYR A 90 -14.42 -1.26 -6.36
C TYR A 90 -13.07 -1.07 -7.06
N TYR A 91 -11.97 -1.09 -6.30
CA TYR A 91 -10.64 -0.85 -6.86
C TYR A 91 -10.21 -1.92 -7.86
N GLN A 92 -10.60 -3.19 -7.70
CA GLN A 92 -10.33 -4.23 -8.71
C GLN A 92 -11.00 -3.95 -10.07
N ARG A 93 -12.16 -3.30 -10.09
CA ARG A 93 -12.90 -2.97 -11.32
C ARG A 93 -12.48 -1.65 -11.95
N HIS A 94 -12.20 -0.64 -11.14
CA HIS A 94 -11.91 0.72 -11.62
C HIS A 94 -10.41 1.02 -11.71
N GLU A 95 -9.58 0.39 -10.88
CA GLU A 95 -8.13 0.63 -10.80
C GLU A 95 -7.35 -0.68 -10.51
N PRO A 96 -7.34 -1.68 -11.42
CA PRO A 96 -6.74 -2.99 -11.15
C PRO A 96 -5.23 -2.95 -10.86
N SER A 97 -4.54 -1.88 -11.26
CA SER A 97 -3.11 -1.61 -10.97
C SER A 97 -2.88 -0.93 -9.62
N SER A 98 -3.93 -0.62 -8.86
CA SER A 98 -3.84 0.01 -7.53
C SER A 98 -3.31 -0.99 -6.49
N PRO A 99 -2.47 -0.56 -5.52
CA PRO A 99 -2.09 -1.40 -4.39
C PRO A 99 -3.23 -1.60 -3.37
N ILE A 100 -4.30 -0.80 -3.44
CA ILE A 100 -5.38 -0.77 -2.44
C ILE A 100 -6.08 -2.14 -2.27
N PRO A 101 -6.48 -2.88 -3.32
CA PRO A 101 -7.06 -4.21 -3.17
C PRO A 101 -6.20 -5.17 -2.32
N MET A 102 -4.87 -5.16 -2.50
CA MET A 102 -3.96 -6.01 -1.72
C MET A 102 -3.87 -5.58 -0.26
N LEU A 103 -3.80 -4.27 -0.01
CA LEU A 103 -3.77 -3.71 1.35
C LEU A 103 -5.08 -3.99 2.10
N VAL A 104 -6.22 -3.78 1.44
CA VAL A 104 -7.56 -4.04 1.99
C VAL A 104 -7.74 -5.53 2.30
N GLN A 105 -7.27 -6.43 1.41
CA GLN A 105 -7.30 -7.88 1.66
C GLN A 105 -6.40 -8.29 2.84
N ARG A 106 -5.28 -7.60 3.08
CA ARG A 106 -4.43 -7.81 4.27
C ARG A 106 -5.12 -7.30 5.54
N VAL A 107 -5.69 -6.08 5.53
CA VAL A 107 -6.47 -5.54 6.65
C VAL A 107 -7.64 -6.45 6.99
N ARG A 108 -8.34 -7.01 6.00
CA ARG A 108 -9.43 -7.97 6.18
C ARG A 108 -9.01 -9.26 6.90
N ARG A 109 -7.77 -9.74 6.70
CA ARG A 109 -7.22 -10.88 7.45
C ARG A 109 -6.95 -10.51 8.91
N LEU A 110 -6.21 -9.43 9.12
CA LEU A 110 -5.89 -8.91 10.46
C LEU A 110 -7.15 -8.57 11.27
N ALA A 111 -8.19 -8.05 10.61
CA ALA A 111 -9.47 -7.74 11.23
C ALA A 111 -10.19 -8.97 11.81
N GLY A 112 -9.83 -10.20 11.39
CA GLY A 112 -10.35 -11.47 11.92
C GLY A 112 -9.54 -12.08 13.07
N MET A 113 -8.32 -11.59 13.32
CA MET A 113 -7.33 -12.17 14.24
C MET A 113 -7.40 -11.57 15.65
N ASP A 114 -6.91 -12.31 16.63
CA ASP A 114 -6.61 -11.80 17.97
C ASP A 114 -5.25 -11.07 18.00
N PHE A 115 -5.04 -10.22 19.01
CA PHE A 115 -3.88 -9.33 19.07
C PHE A 115 -2.51 -10.05 18.97
N LEU A 116 -2.35 -11.22 19.60
CA LEU A 116 -1.11 -12.01 19.49
C LEU A 116 -0.91 -12.62 18.09
N GLU A 117 -2.00 -12.98 17.41
CA GLU A 117 -1.95 -13.46 16.03
C GLU A 117 -1.59 -12.32 15.06
N ILE A 118 -2.17 -11.13 15.27
CA ILE A 118 -1.80 -9.90 14.54
C ILE A 118 -0.30 -9.59 14.72
N MET A 119 0.22 -9.69 15.95
CA MET A 119 1.64 -9.48 16.23
C MET A 119 2.52 -10.53 15.55
N ALA A 120 2.11 -11.80 15.52
CA ALA A 120 2.81 -12.85 14.78
C ALA A 120 2.78 -12.63 13.26
N GLU A 121 1.68 -12.10 12.72
CA GLU A 121 1.53 -11.82 11.28
C GLU A 121 2.22 -10.50 10.83
N LEU A 122 2.50 -9.58 11.76
CA LEU A 122 3.22 -8.31 11.49
C LEU A 122 4.71 -8.34 11.82
N ALA A 123 5.10 -8.95 12.94
CA ALA A 123 6.46 -8.94 13.48
C ALA A 123 6.82 -10.28 14.16
N PRO A 124 7.10 -11.35 13.39
CA PRO A 124 7.31 -12.70 13.93
C PRO A 124 8.42 -12.79 14.99
N SER A 125 9.46 -11.96 14.87
CA SER A 125 10.59 -11.91 15.81
C SER A 125 10.23 -11.32 17.17
N SER A 126 9.17 -10.50 17.26
CA SER A 126 8.78 -9.79 18.49
C SER A 126 7.74 -10.53 19.33
N VAL A 127 7.28 -11.70 18.86
CA VAL A 127 6.26 -12.49 19.56
C VAL A 127 6.81 -13.07 20.87
N SER A 128 8.06 -13.57 20.87
CA SER A 128 8.69 -14.12 22.07
C SER A 128 8.88 -13.06 23.17
N ASP A 129 9.31 -11.86 22.80
CA ASP A 129 9.46 -10.72 23.72
C ASP A 129 8.09 -10.33 24.34
N MET A 130 7.04 -10.34 23.51
CA MET A 130 5.66 -10.08 23.95
C MET A 130 5.10 -11.19 24.86
N ARG A 131 5.43 -12.46 24.64
CA ARG A 131 5.05 -13.56 25.55
C ARG A 131 5.69 -13.40 26.92
N ALA A 132 6.99 -13.07 26.95
CA ALA A 132 7.71 -12.78 28.18
C ALA A 132 7.11 -11.58 28.93
N LEU A 133 6.76 -10.49 28.23
CA LEU A 133 6.07 -9.32 28.79
C LEU A 133 4.66 -9.63 29.30
N ALA A 134 3.93 -10.54 28.64
CA ALA A 134 2.58 -10.95 29.02
C ALA A 134 2.55 -12.00 30.16
N GLY A 135 3.70 -12.43 30.68
CA GLY A 135 3.80 -13.38 31.79
C GLY A 135 3.48 -14.83 31.44
N ILE A 136 3.28 -15.15 30.15
CA ILE A 136 3.07 -16.51 29.67
C ILE A 136 4.42 -17.20 29.44
N GLN A 137 4.89 -17.90 30.48
CA GLN A 137 5.97 -18.88 30.37
C GLN A 137 5.43 -20.12 29.63
N GLU A 138 6.16 -20.60 28.63
CA GLU A 138 5.95 -21.96 28.09
C GLU A 138 6.62 -22.95 29.07
N GLU A 139 5.88 -23.98 29.53
CA GLU A 139 6.43 -25.17 30.23
C GLU A 139 7.03 -26.17 29.23
#